data_AF-A0A292E7N8-F1
#
_entry.id   AF-A0A292E7N8-F1
#
_cell.length_a   1.000
_cell.length_b   1.000
_cell.length_c   1.000
_cell.angle_alpha   90.00
_cell.angle_beta   90.00
_cell.angle_gamma   90.00
#
_symmetry.space_group_name_H-M   'P 1'
#
loop_
_entity.id
_entity.type
_entity.pdbx_description
1 polymer ?
#
loop_
_entity_poly.entity_id
_entity_poly.type
_entity_poly.pdbx_seq_one_letter_code
_entity_poly.pdbx_strand_id
1 'polypeptide(L)' 'MSAGFLLGSLPAGTAQAGPRTVTVKPTPQNVEAGKAVLYDDGKCPAGQIGKFRKAKNRESISKTCVHLSNPGQ' A
#
# COMPACT_ATOMS: atom_id res chain seq x y z
N MET A 1 -22.16 -40.57 -22.34
CA MET A 1 -22.93 -39.40 -22.82
C MET A 1 -22.56 -38.23 -21.93
N SER A 2 -21.85 -37.28 -22.54
CA SER A 2 -21.59 -35.88 -22.19
C SER A 2 -21.55 -35.39 -20.75
N ALA A 3 -20.40 -34.80 -20.42
CA ALA A 3 -20.13 -33.89 -19.32
C ALA A 3 -20.92 -32.57 -19.46
N GLY A 4 -21.29 -31.98 -18.33
CA GLY A 4 -21.78 -30.60 -18.28
C GLY A 4 -22.15 -30.19 -16.87
N PHE A 5 -21.51 -29.12 -16.37
CA PHE A 5 -22.01 -28.06 -15.48
C PHE A 5 -20.74 -27.28 -15.03
N LEU A 6 -20.32 -26.28 -15.81
CA LEU A 6 -20.64 -24.86 -15.65
C LEU A 6 -20.05 -24.22 -14.38
N LEU A 7 -19.07 -23.34 -14.62
CA LEU A 7 -18.88 -22.03 -13.97
C LEU A 7 -18.69 -22.02 -12.44
N GLY A 8 -17.45 -22.23 -12.02
CA GLY A 8 -16.93 -21.67 -10.77
C GLY A 8 -15.93 -20.56 -11.10
N SER A 9 -16.43 -19.36 -11.41
CA SER A 9 -15.62 -18.16 -11.55
C SER A 9 -14.78 -17.98 -10.27
N LEU A 10 -13.46 -17.98 -10.41
CA LEU A 10 -12.55 -17.73 -9.30
C LEU A 10 -12.93 -16.39 -8.65
N PRO A 11 -13.01 -16.29 -7.31
CA PRO A 11 -13.03 -14.99 -6.68
C PRO A 11 -11.72 -14.31 -7.05
N ALA A 12 -11.79 -13.32 -7.94
CA ALA A 12 -10.72 -12.37 -8.16
C ALA A 12 -10.38 -11.81 -6.78
N GLY A 13 -9.27 -12.28 -6.22
CA GLY A 13 -8.75 -11.79 -4.96
C GLY A 13 -8.75 -10.27 -5.05
N THR A 14 -9.48 -9.64 -4.14
CA THR A 14 -9.35 -8.20 -3.95
C THR A 14 -7.90 -7.99 -3.54
N ALA A 15 -7.05 -7.69 -4.52
CA ALA A 15 -5.72 -7.19 -4.25
C ALA A 15 -5.95 -5.94 -3.41
N GLN A 16 -5.83 -6.07 -2.09
CA GLN A 16 -5.74 -4.94 -1.19
C GLN A 16 -4.49 -4.21 -1.66
N ALA A 17 -4.70 -3.24 -2.56
CA ALA A 17 -3.63 -2.46 -3.13
C ALA A 17 -2.86 -1.86 -1.95
N GLY A 18 -1.66 -2.39 -1.73
CA GLY A 18 -0.75 -1.90 -0.71
C GLY A 18 -0.49 -0.41 -0.92
N PRO A 19 0.10 0.27 0.08
CA PRO A 19 0.45 1.67 -0.07
C PRO A 19 1.31 1.87 -1.33
N ARG A 20 0.89 2.77 -2.22
CA ARG A 20 1.63 3.07 -3.45
C ARG A 20 2.97 3.70 -3.12
N THR A 21 4.01 3.35 -3.86
CA THR A 21 5.29 4.06 -3.80
C THR A 21 5.19 5.35 -4.59
N VAL A 22 5.65 6.46 -4.01
CA VAL A 22 5.72 7.77 -4.64
C VAL A 22 7.18 8.21 -4.74
N THR A 23 7.47 9.06 -5.72
CA THR A 23 8.81 9.62 -5.96
C THR A 23 8.99 11.01 -5.37
N VAL A 24 7.91 11.63 -4.88
CA VAL A 24 7.91 12.96 -4.26
C VAL A 24 7.72 12.81 -2.76
N LYS A 25 8.46 13.61 -1.98
CA LYS A 25 8.36 13.61 -0.52
C LYS A 25 6.91 13.83 -0.04
N PRO A 26 6.35 12.90 0.76
CA PRO A 26 5.01 13.04 1.29
C PRO A 26 4.89 14.22 2.25
N THR A 27 3.79 14.96 2.14
CA THR A 27 3.40 16.06 3.02
C THR A 27 1.94 15.86 3.45
N PRO A 28 1.49 16.51 4.54
CA PRO A 28 0.08 16.44 4.92
C PRO A 28 -0.89 16.95 3.85
N GLN A 29 -0.43 17.74 2.89
CA GLN A 29 -1.25 18.30 1.81
C GLN A 29 -1.40 17.31 0.64
N ASN A 30 -0.39 16.49 0.35
CA ASN A 30 -0.40 15.56 -0.79
C ASN A 30 -0.79 14.12 -0.42
N VAL A 31 -0.78 13.75 0.87
CA VAL A 31 -1.27 12.45 1.33
C VAL A 31 -2.74 12.55 1.67
N GLU A 32 -3.56 11.73 1.00
CA GLU A 32 -4.99 11.63 1.28
C GLU A 32 -5.26 11.14 2.70
N ALA A 33 -6.26 11.74 3.35
CA ALA A 33 -6.66 11.40 4.70
C ALA A 33 -7.08 9.91 4.81
N GLY A 34 -6.47 9.18 5.74
CA GLY A 34 -6.71 7.75 5.93
C GLY A 34 -5.93 6.84 4.97
N LYS A 35 -5.13 7.39 4.06
CA LYS A 35 -4.26 6.63 3.15
C LYS A 35 -2.82 6.62 3.62
N ALA A 36 -2.06 5.68 3.08
CA ALA A 36 -0.63 5.58 3.26
C ALA A 36 0.07 5.47 1.90
N VAL A 37 1.27 6.03 1.82
CA VAL A 37 2.17 5.96 0.66
C VAL A 37 3.55 5.53 1.12
N LEU A 38 4.30 4.88 0.24
CA LEU A 38 5.70 4.55 0.47
C LEU A 38 6.58 5.60 -0.21
N TYR A 39 7.62 6.06 0.46
CA TYR A 39 8.61 6.99 -0.09
C TYR A 39 9.97 6.64 0.48
N ASP A 40 10.95 6.49 -0.41
CA ASP A 40 12.34 6.32 -0.03
C ASP A 40 12.96 7.69 0.24
N ASP A 41 13.17 8.01 1.51
CA ASP A 41 13.89 9.22 1.93
C ASP A 41 15.33 8.94 2.36
N GLY A 42 15.84 7.72 2.11
CA GLY A 42 17.17 7.27 2.51
C GLY A 42 17.41 7.19 4.02
N LYS A 43 16.37 7.35 4.86
CA LYS A 43 16.50 7.28 6.33
C LYS A 43 16.06 5.96 6.94
N CYS A 44 15.51 5.06 6.14
CA CYS A 44 15.22 3.71 6.58
C CYS A 44 16.43 2.81 6.33
N PRO A 45 16.71 1.83 7.20
CA PRO A 45 17.81 0.89 7.00
C PRO A 45 17.59 0.03 5.74
N ALA A 46 18.65 -0.61 5.25
CA ALA A 46 18.61 -1.43 4.05
C ALA A 46 17.48 -2.48 4.10
N GLY A 47 16.75 -2.64 3.00
CA GLY A 47 15.59 -3.53 2.92
C GLY A 47 14.28 -2.95 3.48
N GLN A 48 14.28 -1.70 3.93
CA GLN A 48 13.09 -0.98 4.37
C GLN A 48 12.82 0.28 3.55
N ILE A 49 11.55 0.66 3.49
CA ILE A 49 11.06 1.89 2.87
C ILE A 49 10.19 2.68 3.84
N GLY A 50 10.19 4.01 3.75
CA GLY A 50 9.37 4.86 4.60
C GLY A 50 7.89 4.78 4.21
N LYS A 51 7.03 4.28 5.10
CA LYS A 51 5.58 4.38 4.98
C LYS A 51 5.09 5.66 5.66
N PHE A 52 4.52 6.55 4.88
CA PHE A 52 3.93 7.81 5.34
C PHE A 52 2.41 7.69 5.32
N ARG A 53 1.76 7.97 6.46
CA ARG A 53 0.30 7.88 6.60
C ARG A 53 -0.26 9.18 7.14
N LYS A 54 -1.36 9.65 6.56
CA LYS A 54 -2.18 10.72 7.13
C LYS A 54 -3.37 10.11 7.87
N ALA A 55 -3.52 10.41 9.16
CA ALA A 55 -4.71 9.99 9.90
C ALA A 55 -5.92 10.86 9.49
N LYS A 56 -7.12 10.30 9.48
CA LYS A 56 -8.33 11.00 9.00
C LYS A 56 -8.63 12.30 9.76
N ASN A 57 -8.30 12.33 11.06
CA ASN A 57 -8.61 13.43 11.97
C ASN A 57 -7.35 14.20 12.41
N ARG A 58 -6.24 14.10 11.68
CA ARG A 58 -4.99 14.81 12.00
C ARG A 58 -4.44 15.48 10.76
N GLU A 59 -3.92 16.69 10.95
CA GLU A 59 -3.21 17.45 9.93
C GLU A 59 -1.73 17.11 9.83
N SER A 60 -1.27 16.08 10.55
CA SER A 60 0.09 15.58 10.51
C SER A 60 0.18 14.24 9.77
N ILE A 61 1.37 13.97 9.23
CA ILE A 61 1.72 12.65 8.68
C ILE A 61 2.66 11.94 9.66
N SER A 62 2.44 10.65 9.85
CA SER A 62 3.36 9.77 10.58
C SER A 62 4.23 9.00 9.60
N LYS A 63 5.51 8.85 9.92
CA LYS A 63 6.44 7.99 9.18
C LYS A 63 6.74 6.72 9.98
N THR A 64 6.77 5.58 9.31
CA THR A 64 7.29 4.32 9.88
C THR A 64 8.09 3.59 8.81
N CYS A 65 9.27 3.09 9.13
CA CYS A 65 10.00 2.23 8.21
C CYS A 65 9.36 0.85 8.18
N VAL A 66 9.05 0.35 6.98
CA VAL A 66 8.46 -0.98 6.78
C VAL A 66 9.37 -1.78 5.85
N HIS A 67 9.49 -3.08 6.06
CA HIS A 67 10.11 -3.94 5.07
C HIS A 67 9.32 -3.84 3.76
N LEU A 68 10.03 -3.94 2.63
CA LEU A 68 9.40 -4.21 1.35
C LEU A 68 8.84 -5.65 1.36
N SER A 69 7.81 -5.89 2.16
CA SER A 69 6.99 -7.09 2.03
C SER A 69 6.21 -6.92 0.73
N ASN A 70 6.56 -7.72 -0.27
CA ASN A 70 5.89 -7.79 -1.55
C ASN A 70 4.36 -7.80 -1.34
N PRO A 71 3.57 -6.84 -1.87
CA PRO A 71 2.11 -6.88 -1.79
C PRO A 71 1.56 -7.91 -2.78
N GLY A 72 1.89 -9.19 -2.57
CA GLY A 72 1.58 -10.27 -3.51
C GLY A 72 1.94 -11.69 -3.05
N GLN A 73 1.99 -11.97 -1.75
CA GLN A 73 1.90 -13.34 -1.24
C GLN A 73 0.58 -13.52 -0.49
#